data_AF-A0A372EG46-F1
#
_entry.id   AF-A0A372EG46-F1
#
_cell.length_a   1.000
_cell.length_b   1.000
_cell.length_c   1.000
_cell.angle_alpha   90.00
_cell.angle_beta   90.00
_cell.angle_gamma   90.00
#
_symmetry.space_group_name_H-M   'P 1'
#
loop_
_entity.id
_entity.type
_entity.pdbx_description
1 polymer ?
#
loop_
_entity_poly.entity_id
_entity_poly.type
_entity_poly.pdbx_seq_one_letter_code
_entity_poly.pdbx_strand_id
1 'polypeptide(L)'
;MFITAPGLVQHLHPTQVAPPQTHWPAITLALERPWYLLVHEVACNGRKLSQTSLVAWDTTLLDLLARIPVADLSGIARLGRRREAGPSWALEWIGALWAPAPGESPALGPLLLQLGTDPQLRNIDLLPVGEAAGRRLLYEAVRARPAGPGSADHPARRPPT
;
A
#
# COMPACT_ATOMS: atom_id res chain seq x y z
N MET A 1 6.38 -10.78 3.36
CA MET A 1 5.79 -11.82 2.49
C MET A 1 5.45 -11.20 1.14
N PHE A 2 5.81 -11.84 0.02
CA PHE A 2 5.42 -11.41 -1.33
C PHE A 2 4.12 -12.12 -1.71
N ILE A 3 3.08 -11.38 -2.09
CA ILE A 3 1.77 -11.94 -2.44
C ILE A 3 1.44 -11.58 -3.88
N THR A 4 1.37 -12.60 -4.74
CA THR A 4 0.91 -12.50 -6.13
C THR A 4 -0.48 -13.10 -6.25
N ALA A 5 -1.26 -12.68 -7.25
CA ALA A 5 -2.64 -13.11 -7.41
C ALA A 5 -2.76 -14.65 -7.54
N PRO A 6 -3.74 -15.29 -6.88
CA PRO A 6 -4.04 -16.70 -7.10
C PRO A 6 -4.49 -16.93 -8.55
N GLY A 7 -3.90 -17.91 -9.25
CA GLY A 7 -4.40 -18.38 -10.54
C GLY A 7 -3.80 -17.74 -11.80
N LEU A 8 -2.80 -16.85 -11.70
CA LEU A 8 -2.06 -16.37 -12.89
C LEU A 8 -1.02 -17.43 -13.33
N VAL A 9 -1.49 -18.49 -14.00
CA VAL A 9 -0.61 -19.45 -14.69
C VAL A 9 -0.47 -18.98 -16.14
N GLN A 10 0.62 -18.29 -16.47
CA GLN A 10 0.99 -18.13 -17.88
C GLN A 10 1.58 -19.45 -18.38
N HIS A 11 0.94 -20.06 -19.38
CA HIS A 11 1.48 -21.22 -20.08
C HIS A 11 2.60 -20.76 -21.02
N LEU A 12 3.83 -20.69 -20.51
CA LEU A 12 5.02 -20.48 -21.32
C LEU A 12 5.59 -21.80 -21.81
N HIS A 13 6.23 -21.76 -22.99
CA HIS A 13 6.82 -22.94 -23.62
C HIS A 13 7.92 -23.54 -22.72
N PRO A 14 7.97 -24.87 -22.52
CA PRO A 14 8.85 -25.52 -21.53
C PRO A 14 10.36 -25.26 -21.71
N THR A 15 10.79 -24.81 -22.87
CA THR A 15 12.20 -24.46 -23.14
C THR A 15 12.62 -23.08 -22.63
N GLN A 16 11.67 -22.25 -22.19
CA GLN A 16 11.92 -20.89 -21.71
C GLN A 16 11.92 -20.77 -20.17
N VAL A 17 11.73 -21.87 -19.45
CA VAL A 17 11.52 -21.86 -18.00
C VAL A 17 12.30 -23.02 -17.35
N ALA A 18 13.30 -22.73 -16.53
CA ALA A 18 13.92 -23.75 -15.68
C ALA A 18 12.97 -24.08 -14.50
N PRO A 19 12.80 -25.35 -14.08
CA PRO A 19 11.93 -25.68 -12.94
C PRO A 19 12.63 -25.19 -11.65
N PRO A 20 12.12 -24.17 -10.91
CA PRO A 20 10.75 -23.96 -10.43
C PRO A 20 10.20 -22.55 -10.73
N GLN A 21 10.37 -22.06 -11.96
CA GLN A 21 10.18 -20.65 -12.29
C GLN A 21 8.74 -20.23 -12.69
N THR A 22 7.71 -20.99 -12.34
CA THR A 22 6.30 -20.77 -12.75
C THR A 22 5.74 -19.39 -12.38
N HIS A 23 6.33 -18.73 -11.38
CA HIS A 23 5.90 -17.41 -10.91
C HIS A 23 6.65 -16.23 -11.54
N TRP A 24 7.73 -16.46 -12.30
CA TRP A 24 8.53 -15.38 -12.88
C TRP A 24 7.77 -14.46 -13.84
N PRO A 25 6.84 -14.94 -14.69
CA PRO A 25 6.05 -14.04 -15.52
C PRO A 25 5.16 -13.13 -14.69
N ALA A 26 4.57 -13.64 -13.61
CA ALA A 26 3.80 -12.84 -12.65
C ALA A 26 4.69 -11.84 -11.91
N ILE A 27 5.93 -12.20 -11.58
CA ILE A 27 6.92 -11.31 -10.97
C ILE A 27 7.31 -10.20 -11.96
N THR A 28 7.64 -10.54 -13.20
CA THR A 28 8.01 -9.55 -14.23
C THR A 28 6.88 -8.56 -14.49
N LEU A 29 5.64 -9.04 -14.65
CA LEU A 29 4.46 -8.18 -14.81
C LEU A 29 4.20 -7.32 -13.56
N ALA A 30 4.40 -7.88 -12.36
CA ALA A 30 4.31 -7.10 -11.13
C ALA A 30 5.35 -5.98 -11.09
N LEU A 31 6.55 -6.17 -11.64
CA LEU A 31 7.58 -5.13 -11.70
C LEU A 31 7.28 -3.99 -12.69
N GLU A 32 6.27 -4.14 -13.55
CA GLU A 32 5.76 -3.09 -14.44
C GLU A 32 4.66 -2.24 -13.78
N ARG A 33 4.14 -2.68 -12.63
CA ARG A 33 3.03 -2.05 -11.91
C ARG A 33 3.47 -1.51 -10.55
N PRO A 34 2.71 -0.55 -9.97
CA PRO A 34 2.95 -0.15 -8.59
C PRO A 34 2.66 -1.32 -7.64
N TRP A 35 3.49 -1.45 -6.61
CA TRP A 35 3.26 -2.36 -5.49
C TRP A 35 2.69 -1.57 -4.31
N TYR A 36 2.09 -2.29 -3.37
CA TYR A 36 1.62 -1.72 -2.11
C TYR A 36 2.35 -2.35 -0.94
N LEU A 37 2.92 -1.51 -0.09
CA LEU A 37 3.43 -1.89 1.22
C LEU A 37 2.28 -1.76 2.23
N LEU A 38 1.80 -2.89 2.74
CA LEU A 38 0.73 -2.96 3.72
C LEU A 38 1.33 -3.30 5.10
N VAL A 39 1.11 -2.41 6.07
CA VAL A 39 1.57 -2.58 7.45
C VAL A 39 0.34 -2.72 8.34
N HIS A 40 0.28 -3.81 9.10
CA HIS A 40 -0.82 -4.10 10.02
C HIS A 40 -0.34 -4.86 11.24
N GLU A 41 -1.08 -4.75 12.34
CA GLU A 41 -0.82 -5.48 13.57
C GLU A 41 -1.41 -6.88 13.50
N VAL A 42 -0.67 -7.85 14.03
CA VAL A 42 -1.13 -9.24 14.21
C VAL A 42 -0.88 -9.70 15.63
N ALA A 43 -1.81 -10.50 16.16
CA ALA A 43 -1.65 -11.11 17.47
C ALA A 43 -0.95 -12.47 17.34
N CYS A 44 0.25 -12.60 17.90
CA CYS A 44 0.96 -13.86 18.01
C CYS A 44 1.29 -14.13 19.48
N ASN A 45 0.80 -15.26 20.02
CA ASN A 45 1.03 -15.66 21.42
C ASN A 45 0.68 -14.55 22.44
N GLY A 46 -0.44 -13.85 22.22
CA GLY A 46 -0.88 -12.75 23.09
C GLY A 46 -0.09 -11.45 22.95
N ARG A 47 0.88 -11.37 22.04
CA ARG A 47 1.65 -10.15 21.75
C ARG A 47 1.21 -9.56 20.41
N LYS A 48 1.04 -8.23 20.37
CA LYS A 48 0.88 -7.51 19.10
C LYS A 48 2.23 -7.35 18.43
N LEU A 49 2.30 -7.71 17.15
CA LEU A 49 3.47 -7.60 16.30
C LEU A 49 3.07 -6.88 15.01
N SER A 50 3.92 -5.98 14.55
CA SER A 50 3.76 -5.34 13.23
C SER A 50 4.16 -6.33 12.13
N GLN A 51 3.24 -6.61 11.21
CA GLN A 51 3.46 -7.38 10.00
C GLN A 51 3.43 -6.48 8.77
N THR A 52 4.49 -6.59 7.95
CA THR A 52 4.64 -5.88 6.69
C THR A 52 4.55 -6.84 5.50
N SER A 53 3.62 -6.56 4.60
CA SER A 53 3.38 -7.33 3.38
C SER A 53 3.59 -6.46 2.15
N LEU A 54 4.17 -7.04 1.09
CA LEU A 54 4.31 -6.36 -0.21
C LEU A 54 3.35 -7.03 -1.20
N VAL A 55 2.45 -6.22 -1.77
CA VAL A 55 1.28 -6.67 -2.55
C VAL A 55 1.36 -6.09 -3.95
N ALA A 56 1.37 -6.95 -4.97
CA ALA A 56 1.58 -6.54 -6.36
C ALA A 56 0.30 -6.11 -7.12
N TRP A 57 -0.88 -6.43 -6.61
CA TRP A 57 -2.14 -6.30 -7.35
C TRP A 57 -3.22 -5.60 -6.53
N ASP A 58 -3.97 -4.71 -7.18
CA ASP A 58 -5.04 -3.94 -6.55
C ASP A 58 -6.15 -4.83 -5.97
N THR A 59 -6.52 -5.90 -6.70
CA THR A 59 -7.53 -6.87 -6.25
C THR A 59 -7.05 -7.65 -5.03
N THR A 60 -5.79 -8.05 -5.00
CA THR A 60 -5.20 -8.71 -3.83
C THR A 60 -5.13 -7.76 -2.63
N LEU A 61 -4.85 -6.48 -2.85
CA LEU A 61 -4.92 -5.48 -1.79
C LEU A 61 -6.35 -5.37 -1.26
N LEU A 62 -7.37 -5.30 -2.13
CA LEU A 62 -8.78 -5.29 -1.73
C LEU A 62 -9.17 -6.51 -0.90
N ASP A 63 -8.76 -7.70 -1.32
CA ASP A 63 -9.05 -8.96 -0.60
C ASP A 63 -8.39 -8.98 0.79
N LEU A 64 -7.18 -8.42 0.92
CA LEU A 64 -6.50 -8.30 2.20
C LEU A 64 -7.19 -7.28 3.10
N LEU A 65 -7.56 -6.11 2.57
CA LEU A 65 -8.28 -5.07 3.32
C LEU A 65 -9.67 -5.54 3.78
N ALA A 66 -10.32 -6.44 3.04
CA ALA A 66 -11.58 -7.04 3.46
C ALA A 66 -11.43 -8.03 4.64
N ARG A 67 -10.21 -8.54 4.89
CA ARG A 67 -9.93 -9.55 5.92
C ARG A 67 -9.27 -8.97 7.16
N ILE A 68 -8.52 -7.88 7.02
CA ILE A 68 -7.81 -7.25 8.13
C ILE A 68 -8.75 -6.23 8.79
N PRO A 69 -9.00 -6.32 10.10
CA PRO A 69 -9.78 -5.30 10.80
C PRO A 69 -9.12 -3.92 10.62
N VAL A 70 -9.91 -2.89 10.33
CA VAL A 70 -9.40 -1.53 10.10
C VAL A 70 -8.58 -1.01 11.30
N ALA A 71 -8.95 -1.40 12.53
CA ALA A 71 -8.23 -1.04 13.75
C ALA A 71 -6.81 -1.63 13.83
N ASP A 72 -6.54 -2.68 13.08
CA ASP A 72 -5.22 -3.32 13.00
C ASP A 72 -4.41 -2.79 11.81
N LEU A 73 -4.97 -1.96 10.93
CA LEU A 73 -4.23 -1.33 9.82
C LEU A 73 -3.38 -0.16 10.33
N SER A 74 -2.06 -0.29 10.22
CA SER A 74 -1.11 0.74 10.64
C SER A 74 -0.72 1.68 9.50
N GLY A 75 -0.67 1.18 8.27
CA GLY A 75 -0.19 1.98 7.14
C GLY A 75 -0.33 1.29 5.79
N ILE A 76 -0.58 2.08 4.75
CA ILE A 76 -0.48 1.63 3.36
C ILE A 76 0.39 2.62 2.60
N ALA A 77 1.39 2.13 1.87
CA ALA A 77 2.17 2.95 0.94
C ALA A 77 2.17 2.33 -0.45
N ARG A 78 2.23 3.18 -1.46
CA ARG A 78 2.38 2.82 -2.86
C ARG A 78 3.86 2.91 -3.23
N LEU A 79 4.40 1.83 -3.78
CA LEU A 79 5.75 1.74 -4.32
C LEU A 79 5.66 1.75 -5.85
N GLY A 80 6.00 2.87 -6.49
CA GLY A 80 5.96 3.03 -7.94
C GLY A 80 7.33 3.34 -8.53
N ARG A 81 7.55 3.07 -9.81
CA ARG A 81 8.75 3.56 -10.50
C ARG A 81 8.66 5.07 -10.69
N ARG A 82 9.75 5.80 -10.41
CA ARG A 82 9.85 7.20 -10.84
C ARG A 82 10.11 7.23 -12.34
N ARG A 83 9.62 8.28 -13.00
CA ARG A 83 9.85 8.51 -14.44
C ARG A 83 11.24 9.12 -14.75
N GLU A 84 12.08 9.31 -13.73
CA GLU A 84 13.43 9.88 -13.86
C GLU A 84 14.43 8.82 -14.35
N ALA A 85 15.57 9.26 -14.90
CA ALA A 85 16.59 8.36 -15.42
C ALA A 85 17.16 7.43 -14.32
N GLY A 86 17.06 6.12 -14.52
CA GLY A 86 17.58 5.07 -13.63
C GLY A 86 16.48 4.21 -12.97
N PRO A 87 16.84 3.03 -12.41
CA PRO A 87 15.90 2.20 -11.66
C PRO A 87 15.65 2.84 -10.29
N SER A 88 14.78 3.84 -10.23
CA SER A 88 14.36 4.46 -8.98
C SER A 88 12.91 4.09 -8.68
N TRP A 89 12.72 3.44 -7.53
CA TRP A 89 11.40 3.23 -6.95
C TRP A 89 11.15 4.33 -5.92
N ALA A 90 9.97 4.93 -5.95
CA ALA A 90 9.49 5.86 -4.93
C ALA A 90 8.41 5.20 -4.09
N LEU A 91 8.53 5.37 -2.78
CA LEU A 91 7.53 4.97 -1.81
C LEU A 91 6.74 6.21 -1.38
N GLU A 92 5.43 6.18 -1.55
CA GLU A 92 4.52 7.25 -1.17
C GLU A 92 3.43 6.71 -0.26
N TRP A 93 3.29 7.26 0.94
CA TRP A 93 2.24 6.86 1.87
C TRP A 93 0.88 7.26 1.33
N ILE A 94 -0.11 6.39 1.50
CA ILE A 94 -1.51 6.65 1.14
C ILE A 94 -2.18 7.26 2.37
N GLY A 95 -2.76 8.44 2.20
CA GLY A 95 -3.54 9.12 3.24
C GLY A 95 -4.92 8.49 3.41
N ALA A 96 -5.54 8.06 2.31
CA ALA A 96 -6.79 7.32 2.34
C ALA A 96 -7.02 6.56 1.02
N LEU A 97 -7.84 5.50 1.10
CA LEU A 97 -8.15 4.58 0.03
C LEU A 97 -9.66 4.35 -0.04
N TRP A 98 -10.22 4.35 -1.25
CA TRP A 98 -11.64 4.14 -1.49
C TRP A 98 -11.88 3.11 -2.59
N ALA A 99 -13.02 2.42 -2.50
CA ALA A 99 -13.62 1.74 -3.64
C ALA A 99 -14.50 2.72 -4.42
N PRO A 100 -14.46 2.72 -5.77
CA PRO A 100 -15.41 3.47 -6.59
C PRO A 100 -16.87 3.10 -6.31
N ALA A 101 -17.78 4.01 -6.59
CA ALA A 101 -19.22 3.73 -6.49
C ALA A 101 -19.69 2.81 -7.65
N PRO A 102 -20.76 2.02 -7.48
CA PRO A 102 -21.23 1.05 -8.49
C PRO A 102 -21.61 1.62 -9.87
N GLY A 103 -21.80 2.94 -9.99
CA GLY A 103 -22.12 3.62 -11.26
C GLY A 103 -20.96 4.38 -11.88
N GLU A 104 -19.77 4.38 -11.26
CA GLU A 104 -18.62 5.06 -11.81
C GLU A 104 -17.99 4.29 -12.98
N SER A 105 -17.26 5.02 -13.84
CA SER A 105 -16.61 4.42 -15.01
C SER A 105 -15.63 3.32 -14.59
N PRO A 106 -15.66 2.14 -15.24
CA PRO A 106 -14.67 1.08 -15.02
C PRO A 106 -13.22 1.53 -15.27
N ALA A 107 -13.02 2.60 -16.06
CA ALA A 107 -11.70 3.18 -16.33
C ALA A 107 -11.03 3.81 -15.09
N LEU A 108 -11.79 4.09 -14.02
CA LEU A 108 -11.20 4.53 -12.75
C LEU A 108 -10.40 3.41 -12.05
N GLY A 109 -10.62 2.16 -12.47
CA GLY A 109 -10.03 1.01 -11.83
C GLY A 109 -10.67 0.70 -10.47
N PRO A 110 -10.16 -0.31 -9.76
CA PRO A 110 -10.79 -0.84 -8.55
C PRO A 110 -10.50 -0.03 -7.28
N LEU A 111 -9.56 0.92 -7.34
CA LEU A 111 -9.06 1.67 -6.20
C LEU A 111 -8.88 3.15 -6.55
N LEU A 112 -9.33 4.00 -5.62
CA LEU A 112 -9.06 5.42 -5.62
C LEU A 112 -8.21 5.75 -4.40
N LEU A 113 -7.22 6.62 -4.57
CA LEU A 113 -6.19 6.86 -3.59
C LEU A 113 -5.93 8.35 -3.41
N GLN A 114 -5.68 8.73 -2.16
CA GLN A 114 -5.18 10.03 -1.75
C GLN A 114 -3.75 9.84 -1.25
N LEU A 115 -2.78 10.59 -1.78
CA LEU A 115 -1.37 10.43 -1.44
C LEU A 115 -0.97 11.38 -0.31
N GLY A 116 -0.42 10.85 0.78
CA GLY A 116 0.03 11.61 1.94
C GLY A 116 -1.06 12.53 2.48
N THR A 117 -0.84 13.84 2.35
CA THR A 117 -1.78 14.90 2.74
C THR A 117 -2.35 15.67 1.54
N ASP A 118 -2.03 15.27 0.30
CA ASP A 118 -2.59 15.87 -0.92
C ASP A 118 -4.11 15.67 -0.91
N PRO A 119 -4.95 16.73 -0.92
CA PRO A 119 -6.40 16.57 -0.96
C PRO A 119 -6.91 15.91 -2.26
N GLN A 120 -6.11 15.89 -3.31
CA GLN A 120 -6.53 15.37 -4.62
C GLN A 120 -6.69 13.84 -4.60
N LEU A 121 -7.91 13.38 -4.86
CA LEU A 121 -8.19 11.97 -5.13
C LEU A 121 -7.70 11.58 -6.53
N ARG A 122 -7.09 10.40 -6.65
CA ARG A 122 -6.50 9.87 -7.89
C ARG A 122 -6.87 8.42 -8.12
N ASN A 123 -6.78 7.95 -9.36
CA ASN A 123 -6.82 6.52 -9.69
C ASN A 123 -5.42 5.89 -9.53
N ILE A 124 -5.31 4.58 -9.80
CA ILE A 124 -4.04 3.82 -9.71
C ILE A 124 -2.93 4.33 -10.65
N ASP A 125 -3.32 4.96 -11.77
CA ASP A 125 -2.44 5.60 -12.74
C ASP A 125 -2.02 7.03 -12.31
N LEU A 126 -2.44 7.45 -11.11
CA LEU A 126 -2.20 8.77 -10.52
C LEU A 126 -2.90 9.94 -11.23
N LEU A 127 -3.88 9.64 -12.08
CA LEU A 127 -4.71 10.64 -12.73
C LEU A 127 -5.75 11.17 -11.73
N PRO A 128 -6.00 12.49 -11.72
CA PRO A 128 -6.98 13.09 -10.81
C PRO A 128 -8.39 12.58 -11.12
N VAL A 129 -9.16 12.37 -10.06
CA VAL A 129 -10.56 11.91 -10.13
C VAL A 129 -11.43 12.94 -9.42
N GLY A 130 -12.52 13.35 -10.06
CA GLY A 130 -13.49 14.30 -9.48
C GLY A 130 -14.25 13.70 -8.30
N GLU A 131 -15.00 14.52 -7.57
CA GLU A 131 -15.85 14.04 -6.47
C GLU A 131 -17.04 13.23 -6.99
N ALA A 132 -17.41 12.17 -6.26
CA ALA A 132 -18.62 11.40 -6.53
C ALA A 132 -19.19 10.84 -5.23
N ALA A 133 -20.51 10.84 -5.13
CA ALA A 133 -21.22 10.23 -4.01
C ALA A 133 -21.19 8.70 -4.10
N GLY A 134 -21.28 8.02 -2.95
CA GLY A 134 -21.40 6.56 -2.89
C GLY A 134 -20.08 5.78 -2.95
N ARG A 135 -18.93 6.47 -3.01
CA ARG A 135 -17.61 5.85 -2.82
C ARG A 135 -17.48 5.34 -1.40
N ARG A 136 -16.93 4.14 -1.24
CA ARG A 136 -16.75 3.50 0.07
C ARG A 136 -15.31 3.68 0.55
N LEU A 137 -15.13 4.33 1.70
CA LEU A 137 -13.83 4.41 2.37
C LEU A 137 -13.39 3.02 2.82
N LEU A 138 -12.17 2.63 2.45
CA LEU A 138 -11.55 1.35 2.78
C LEU A 138 -10.46 1.51 3.84
N TYR A 139 -9.75 2.63 3.80
CA TYR A 139 -8.65 2.94 4.70
C TYR A 139 -8.50 4.46 4.80
N GLU A 140 -8.22 4.95 6.00
CA GLU A 140 -7.78 6.32 6.25
C GLU A 140 -6.62 6.26 7.23
N ALA A 141 -5.52 6.91 6.89
CA ALA A 141 -4.38 7.01 7.77
C ALA A 141 -4.77 7.84 9.01
N VAL A 142 -4.51 7.30 10.19
CA VAL A 142 -4.64 8.06 11.42
C VAL A 142 -3.63 9.20 11.32
N ARG A 143 -4.12 10.44 11.12
CA ARG A 143 -3.26 11.62 11.14
C ARG A 143 -2.50 11.58 12.45
N ALA A 144 -1.17 11.47 12.38
CA ALA A 144 -0.34 11.70 13.55
C ALA A 144 -0.77 13.07 14.11
N ARG A 145 -1.39 13.06 15.29
CA ARG A 145 -1.67 14.30 16.02
C ARG A 145 -0.33 15.03 16.07
N PRO A 146 -0.24 16.31 15.65
CA PRO A 146 1.02 17.03 15.75
C PRO A 146 1.49 16.88 17.19
N ALA A 147 2.71 16.35 17.37
CA ALA A 147 3.33 16.33 18.68
C ALA A 147 3.24 17.75 19.21
N GLY A 148 2.53 17.92 20.34
CA GLY A 148 2.42 19.22 20.98
C GLY A 148 3.83 19.80 21.18
N PRO A 149 4.00 21.13 21.12
CA PRO A 149 5.30 21.74 21.31
C PRO A 149 5.90 21.26 22.63
N GLY A 150 7.17 20.88 22.57
CA GLY A 150 7.85 19.99 23.51
C GLY A 150 7.59 20.25 24.99
N SER A 151 7.37 19.17 25.74
CA SER A 151 7.72 19.17 27.15
C SER A 151 9.25 19.15 27.25
N ALA A 152 9.84 20.33 27.36
CA ALA A 152 11.12 20.49 28.00
C ALA A 152 11.00 19.95 29.44
N ASP A 153 11.75 18.91 29.76
CA ASP A 153 12.46 18.85 31.04
C ASP A 153 13.54 17.77 30.98
N HIS A 154 14.77 18.19 30.72
CA HIS A 154 15.96 17.38 30.96
C HIS A 154 16.74 18.09 32.07
N PRO A 155 16.77 17.56 33.31
CA PRO A 155 17.56 18.19 34.35
C PRO A 155 19.05 17.96 34.05
N ALA A 156 19.75 19.07 33.81
CA ALA A 156 21.20 19.09 33.66
C ALA A 156 21.87 18.55 34.93
N ARG A 157 22.48 17.36 34.85
CA ARG A 157 23.45 16.89 35.84
C ARG A 157 24.70 17.76 35.75
N ARG A 158 25.00 18.53 36.79
CA ARG A 158 26.35 19.10 37.00
C ARG A 158 27.31 17.99 37.43
N PRO A 159 28.56 17.98 36.95
CA PRO A 159 29.61 17.12 37.48
C PRO A 159 30.18 17.71 38.79
N PRO A 160 30.73 16.87 39.69
CA PRO A 160 31.30 17.33 40.96
C PRO A 160 32.71 17.90 40.77
N THR A 161 33.01 18.96 41.53
CA THR A 161 34.37 19.39 41.94
C THR A 161 34.34 19.64 43.43
#